data_AF-A0A2E4PBZ9-F1
#
_entry.id   AF-A0A2E4PBZ9-F1
#
_cell.length_a   1.000
_cell.length_b   1.000
_cell.length_c   1.000
_cell.angle_alpha   90.00
_cell.angle_beta   90.00
_cell.angle_gamma   90.00
#
_symmetry.space_group_name_H-M   'P 1'
#
loop_
_entity.id
_entity.type
_entity.pdbx_description
1 polymer ?
#
loop_
_entity_poly.entity_id
_entity_poly.type
_entity_poly.pdbx_seq_one_letter_code
_entity_poly.pdbx_strand_id
1 'polypeptide(L)'
;MDFTKMDISTVAHGKGGDGVRYLRLFLQEYTSLFNQKVNPGCPKCLTQYLNRYKNHFKEMDKKPQYRLHAKYENIPLEFGSPILVNNANITPEYAQKLLQQKNGSRYFAYIPTQEELLQADEEQKLNGIPGKEPGLDDDDALDNESTAL
;
A
#
# COMPACT_ATOMS: atom_id res chain seq x y z
N MET A 1 20.94 2.50 11.25
CA MET A 1 20.17 1.88 12.35
C MET A 1 18.70 1.93 11.95
N ASP A 2 17.97 0.83 12.03
CA ASP A 2 16.59 0.75 11.52
C ASP A 2 15.58 0.57 12.66
N PHE A 3 14.95 1.67 13.08
CA PHE A 3 13.94 1.65 14.15
C PHE A 3 12.61 1.05 13.71
N THR A 4 12.35 0.87 12.41
CA THR A 4 11.09 0.29 11.92
C THR A 4 10.95 -1.18 12.31
N LYS A 5 12.08 -1.88 12.47
CA LYS A 5 12.15 -3.31 12.81
C LYS A 5 12.28 -3.58 14.31
N MET A 6 12.57 -2.56 15.11
CA MET A 6 12.77 -2.72 16.57
C MET A 6 11.45 -2.68 17.34
N ASP A 7 11.37 -3.41 18.44
CA ASP A 7 10.29 -3.30 19.41
C ASP A 7 10.55 -2.15 20.40
N ILE A 8 9.50 -1.75 21.12
CA ILE A 8 9.58 -0.62 22.04
C ILE A 8 10.54 -0.86 23.21
N SER A 9 10.70 -2.10 23.67
CA SER A 9 11.62 -2.43 24.77
C SER A 9 13.06 -2.24 24.33
N THR A 10 13.39 -2.71 23.13
CA THR A 10 14.70 -2.50 22.52
C THR A 10 15.00 -1.01 22.34
N VAL A 11 14.05 -0.22 21.84
CA VAL A 11 14.26 1.23 21.69
C VAL A 11 14.43 1.93 23.05
N ALA A 12 13.62 1.57 24.05
CA ALA A 12 13.62 2.24 25.35
C ALA A 12 14.88 1.92 26.20
N HIS A 13 15.37 0.68 26.16
CA HIS A 13 16.43 0.19 27.06
C HIS A 13 17.73 -0.16 26.34
N GLY A 14 17.70 -0.33 25.02
CA GLY A 14 18.85 -0.76 24.23
C GLY A 14 19.93 0.31 24.05
N LYS A 15 21.14 -0.18 23.73
CA LYS A 15 22.32 0.63 23.41
C LYS A 15 23.03 0.05 22.20
N GLY A 16 23.63 0.92 21.41
CA GLY A 16 24.47 0.55 20.27
C GLY A 16 25.84 0.03 20.69
N GLY A 17 26.60 -0.48 19.72
CA GLY A 17 27.99 -0.90 19.94
C GLY A 17 28.93 0.24 20.33
N ASP A 18 28.51 1.48 20.08
CA ASP A 18 29.15 2.74 20.50
C ASP A 18 28.72 3.22 21.91
N GLY A 19 27.84 2.47 22.59
CA GLY A 19 27.31 2.80 23.91
C GLY A 19 26.19 3.85 23.90
N VAL A 20 25.78 4.36 22.73
CA VAL A 20 24.71 5.36 22.61
C VAL A 20 23.35 4.70 22.80
N ARG A 21 22.47 5.34 23.58
CA ARG A 21 21.10 4.85 23.83
C ARG A 21 20.23 4.98 22.58
N TYR A 22 19.57 3.89 22.19
CA TYR A 22 18.63 3.89 21.06
C TYR A 22 17.51 4.90 21.22
N LEU A 23 16.99 5.06 22.44
CA LEU A 23 15.98 6.06 22.75
C LEU A 23 16.39 7.48 22.34
N ARG A 24 17.65 7.86 22.54
CA ARG A 24 18.14 9.20 22.19
C ARG A 24 18.14 9.41 20.69
N LEU A 25 18.70 8.44 19.95
CA LEU A 25 18.78 8.48 18.49
C LEU A 25 17.39 8.47 17.86
N PHE A 26 16.50 7.59 18.33
CA PHE A 26 15.12 7.51 17.88
C PHE A 26 14.37 8.83 18.08
N LEU A 27 14.45 9.43 19.26
CA LEU A 27 13.74 10.69 19.53
C LEU A 27 14.28 11.84 18.68
N GLN A 28 15.60 11.90 18.47
CA GLN A 28 16.21 12.90 17.59
C GLN A 28 15.67 12.77 16.16
N GLU A 29 15.67 11.57 15.60
CA GLU A 29 15.16 11.29 14.26
C GLU A 29 13.65 11.54 14.14
N TYR A 30 12.87 11.11 15.14
CA TYR A 30 11.44 11.37 15.20
C TYR A 30 11.14 12.87 15.21
N THR A 31 11.87 13.66 15.99
CA THR A 31 11.66 15.12 16.03
C THR A 31 12.01 15.78 14.72
N SER A 32 13.05 15.33 14.01
CA SER A 32 13.38 15.86 12.68
C SER A 32 12.32 15.53 11.62
N LEU A 33 11.66 14.38 11.71
CA LEU A 33 10.64 13.98 10.73
C LEU A 33 9.29 14.65 10.99
N PHE A 34 8.85 14.71 12.25
CA PHE A 34 7.49 15.15 12.59
C PHE A 34 7.42 16.58 13.14
N ASN A 35 8.55 17.25 13.40
CA ASN A 35 8.61 18.61 13.97
C ASN A 35 7.71 18.79 15.21
N GLN A 36 7.67 17.77 16.07
CA GLN A 36 6.81 17.74 17.26
C GLN A 36 7.62 17.59 18.54
N LYS A 37 7.12 18.19 19.63
CA LYS A 37 7.69 18.03 20.96
C LYS A 37 7.43 16.62 21.47
N VAL A 38 8.50 15.91 21.83
CA VAL A 38 8.45 14.54 22.37
C VAL A 38 8.64 14.53 23.88
N ASN A 39 7.97 13.61 24.57
CA ASN A 39 8.18 13.36 26.00
C ASN A 39 8.88 12.00 26.23
N PRO A 40 10.18 11.98 26.57
CA PRO A 40 10.93 10.74 26.79
C PRO A 40 10.50 9.96 28.05
N GLY A 41 9.85 10.63 29.01
CA GLY A 41 9.46 10.03 30.29
C GLY A 41 8.11 9.31 30.28
N CYS A 42 7.40 9.31 29.15
CA CYS A 42 6.07 8.71 29.02
C CYS A 42 6.12 7.41 28.20
N PRO A 43 6.08 6.22 28.83
CA PRO A 43 6.18 4.94 28.11
C PRO A 43 5.09 4.76 27.05
N LYS A 44 3.85 5.15 27.35
CA LYS A 44 2.74 5.11 26.38
C LYS A 44 3.01 6.00 25.16
N CYS A 45 3.60 7.17 25.38
CA CYS A 45 3.93 8.12 24.32
C CYS A 45 5.03 7.56 23.42
N LEU A 46 6.06 6.92 23.99
CA LEU A 46 7.13 6.28 23.21
C LEU A 46 6.58 5.20 22.27
N THR A 47 5.64 4.37 22.74
CA THR A 47 4.94 3.40 21.87
C THR A 47 4.18 4.09 20.74
N GLN A 48 3.46 5.18 21.03
CA GLN A 48 2.75 5.94 20.00
C GLN A 48 3.70 6.56 18.98
N TYR A 49 4.82 7.13 19.42
CA TYR A 49 5.84 7.70 18.54
C TYR A 49 6.40 6.62 17.64
N LEU A 50 6.77 5.45 18.19
CA LEU A 50 7.32 4.34 17.42
C LEU A 50 6.30 3.81 16.40
N ASN A 51 5.03 3.68 16.78
CA ASN A 51 3.97 3.25 15.86
C ASN A 51 3.75 4.26 14.74
N ARG A 52 3.72 5.56 15.04
CA ARG A 52 3.59 6.60 14.02
C ARG A 52 4.79 6.64 13.08
N TYR A 53 5.99 6.48 13.63
CA TYR A 53 7.23 6.37 12.86
C TYR A 53 7.15 5.20 11.87
N LYS A 54 6.80 4.00 12.36
CA LYS A 54 6.61 2.81 11.51
C LYS A 54 5.54 3.03 10.45
N ASN A 55 4.42 3.65 10.81
CA ASN A 55 3.33 3.90 9.86
C ASN A 55 3.74 4.89 8.77
N HIS A 56 4.52 5.92 9.10
CA HIS A 56 5.04 6.88 8.11
C HIS A 56 5.88 6.18 7.04
N PHE A 57 6.83 5.33 7.44
CA PHE A 57 7.65 4.60 6.48
C PHE A 57 6.86 3.50 5.76
N LYS A 58 5.90 2.84 6.42
CA LYS A 58 4.96 1.93 5.74
C LYS A 58 4.09 2.64 4.70
N GLU A 59 3.78 3.92 4.91
CA GLU A 59 3.03 4.72 3.94
C GLU A 59 3.92 5.22 2.80
N MET A 60 5.20 5.46 3.05
CA MET A 60 6.19 5.80 2.01
C MET A 60 6.60 4.59 1.16
N ASP A 61 6.69 3.40 1.75
CA ASP A 61 7.00 2.14 1.05
C ASP A 61 5.80 1.59 0.26
N LYS A 62 4.59 2.13 0.49
CA LYS A 62 3.44 1.77 -0.33
C LYS A 62 3.64 2.36 -1.71
N LYS A 63 3.66 1.48 -2.71
CA LYS A 63 3.57 1.83 -4.12
C LYS A 63 2.47 2.87 -4.36
N PRO A 64 2.62 3.76 -5.35
CA PRO A 64 1.59 4.70 -5.72
C PRO A 64 0.33 3.96 -6.19
N GLN A 65 -0.55 3.69 -5.24
CA GLN A 65 -1.78 2.94 -5.38
C GLN A 65 -2.94 3.91 -5.17
N TYR A 66 -4.01 3.71 -5.94
CA TYR A 66 -5.28 4.37 -5.67
C TYR A 66 -5.71 4.17 -4.22
N ARG A 67 -5.98 5.26 -3.50
CA ARG A 67 -6.37 5.19 -2.09
C ARG A 67 -7.78 5.71 -1.93
N LEU A 68 -8.65 4.90 -1.36
CA LEU A 68 -9.99 5.28 -0.94
C LEU A 68 -9.93 6.13 0.34
N HIS A 69 -10.90 7.04 0.51
CA HIS A 69 -11.13 7.64 1.81
C HIS A 69 -11.59 6.58 2.82
N ALA A 70 -11.22 6.73 4.09
CA ALA A 70 -11.61 5.82 5.16
C ALA A 70 -13.15 5.63 5.31
N LYS A 71 -13.95 6.62 4.89
CA LYS A 71 -15.42 6.53 4.87
C LYS A 71 -15.99 5.69 3.73
N TYR A 72 -15.17 5.32 2.75
CA TYR A 72 -15.55 4.55 1.56
C TYR A 72 -14.83 3.19 1.52
N GLU A 73 -14.51 2.64 2.69
CA GLU A 73 -14.06 1.25 2.80
C GLU A 73 -15.23 0.28 2.55
N ASN A 74 -14.98 -0.80 1.80
CA ASN A 74 -15.94 -1.86 1.47
C ASN A 74 -17.13 -1.38 0.61
N ILE A 75 -16.86 -0.56 -0.41
CA ILE A 75 -17.87 -0.15 -1.40
C ILE A 75 -18.00 -1.18 -2.52
N PRO A 76 -19.20 -1.42 -3.06
CA PRO A 76 -19.36 -2.35 -4.18
C PRO A 76 -18.67 -1.80 -5.43
N LEU A 77 -17.96 -2.67 -6.16
CA LEU A 77 -17.26 -2.32 -7.40
C LEU A 77 -18.20 -1.76 -8.48
N GLU A 78 -19.39 -2.33 -8.58
CA GLU A 78 -20.48 -1.96 -9.47
C GLU A 78 -21.81 -2.36 -8.82
N PHE A 79 -22.93 -1.86 -9.36
CA PHE A 79 -24.24 -2.19 -8.84
C PHE A 79 -24.49 -3.71 -8.91
N GLY A 80 -24.77 -4.34 -7.76
CA GLY A 80 -24.98 -5.77 -7.67
C GLY A 80 -23.70 -6.62 -7.61
N SER A 81 -22.52 -6.00 -7.57
CA SER A 81 -21.25 -6.74 -7.45
C SER A 81 -21.11 -7.39 -6.06
N PRO A 82 -20.68 -8.66 -5.97
CA PRO A 82 -20.28 -9.26 -4.71
C PRO A 82 -18.92 -8.75 -4.22
N ILE A 83 -18.17 -8.03 -5.07
CA ILE A 83 -16.83 -7.55 -4.76
C ILE A 83 -16.92 -6.21 -4.02
N LEU A 84 -16.48 -6.22 -2.76
CA LEU A 84 -16.34 -5.02 -1.93
C LEU A 84 -14.90 -4.51 -1.99
N VAL A 85 -14.73 -3.32 -2.57
CA VAL A 85 -13.44 -2.67 -2.75
C VAL A 85 -13.08 -1.89 -1.48
N ASN A 86 -11.85 -2.06 -1.02
CA ASN A 86 -11.26 -1.43 0.15
C ASN A 86 -9.78 -1.11 -0.11
N ASN A 87 -9.14 -0.36 0.79
CA ASN A 87 -7.72 0.03 0.62
C ASN A 87 -6.75 -1.17 0.65
N ALA A 88 -7.18 -2.35 1.10
CA ALA A 88 -6.35 -3.55 1.12
C ALA A 88 -6.39 -4.34 -0.20
N ASN A 89 -7.45 -4.22 -1.00
CA ASN A 89 -7.65 -5.01 -2.23
C ASN A 89 -7.80 -4.17 -3.51
N ILE A 90 -7.68 -2.85 -3.43
CA ILE A 90 -7.89 -1.98 -4.59
C ILE A 90 -6.79 -2.14 -5.64
N THR A 91 -7.19 -2.57 -6.85
CA THR A 91 -6.33 -2.66 -8.04
C THR A 91 -6.57 -1.45 -8.95
N PRO A 92 -5.65 -1.17 -9.90
CA PRO A 92 -5.88 -0.17 -10.94
C PRO A 92 -7.18 -0.41 -11.73
N GLU A 93 -7.53 -1.65 -12.06
CA GLU A 93 -8.77 -1.93 -12.79
C GLU A 93 -10.01 -1.63 -11.93
N TYR A 94 -9.98 -1.98 -10.64
CA TYR A 94 -11.09 -1.69 -9.73
C TYR A 94 -11.25 -0.19 -9.53
N ALA A 95 -10.14 0.52 -9.42
CA ALA A 95 -10.16 1.97 -9.31
C ALA A 95 -10.75 2.63 -10.56
N GLN A 96 -10.39 2.18 -11.76
CA GLN A 96 -10.97 2.68 -13.01
C GLN A 96 -12.48 2.46 -13.09
N LYS A 97 -12.97 1.26 -12.73
CA LYS A 97 -14.42 0.99 -12.66
C LYS A 97 -15.13 1.90 -11.68
N LEU A 98 -14.55 2.16 -10.51
CA LEU A 98 -15.09 3.09 -9.53
C LEU A 98 -15.09 4.54 -10.05
N LEU A 99 -14.05 4.96 -10.78
CA LEU A 99 -13.94 6.29 -11.37
C LEU A 99 -14.97 6.53 -12.50
N GLN A 100 -15.36 5.47 -13.23
CA GLN A 100 -16.40 5.53 -14.25
C GLN A 100 -17.81 5.73 -13.68
N GLN A 101 -18.02 5.49 -12.38
CA GLN A 101 -19.31 5.75 -11.73
C GLN A 101 -19.62 7.24 -11.62
N LYS A 102 -20.90 7.57 -11.44
CA LYS A 102 -21.33 8.96 -11.23
C LYS A 102 -20.68 9.57 -9.99
N ASN A 103 -19.80 10.55 -10.22
CA ASN A 103 -18.92 11.18 -9.22
C ASN A 103 -18.01 10.15 -8.50
N GLY A 104 -17.46 9.20 -9.24
CA GLY A 104 -16.54 8.17 -8.73
C GLY A 104 -15.27 8.73 -8.07
N SER A 105 -14.79 9.89 -8.54
CA SER A 105 -13.63 10.58 -7.95
C SER A 105 -13.77 10.87 -6.46
N ARG A 106 -15.00 11.03 -5.95
CA ARG A 106 -15.27 11.30 -4.52
C ARG A 106 -14.80 10.16 -3.62
N TYR A 107 -14.67 8.95 -4.14
CA TYR A 107 -14.29 7.78 -3.34
C TYR A 107 -12.81 7.81 -2.94
N PHE A 108 -11.98 8.53 -3.72
CA PHE A 108 -10.53 8.49 -3.61
C PHE A 108 -9.97 9.64 -2.80
N ALA A 109 -9.17 9.29 -1.78
CA ALA A 109 -8.29 10.20 -1.07
C ALA A 109 -6.97 10.45 -1.83
N TYR A 110 -6.59 9.52 -2.72
CA TYR A 110 -5.43 9.65 -3.60
C TYR A 110 -5.69 8.98 -4.94
N ILE A 111 -5.38 9.70 -6.01
CA ILE A 111 -5.38 9.19 -7.38
C ILE A 111 -3.95 9.39 -7.89
N PRO A 112 -3.18 8.30 -8.12
CA PRO A 112 -1.81 8.42 -8.62
C PRO A 112 -1.80 9.02 -10.03
N THR A 113 -0.75 9.77 -10.33
CA THR A 113 -0.47 10.30 -11.67
C THR A 113 -0.03 9.18 -12.61
N GLN A 114 -0.08 9.45 -13.92
CA GLN A 114 0.35 8.48 -14.93
C GLN A 114 1.83 8.12 -14.80
N GLU A 115 2.68 9.07 -14.41
CA GLU A 115 4.12 8.86 -14.18
C GLU A 115 4.37 7.90 -13.01
N GLU A 116 3.61 8.06 -11.92
CA GLU A 116 3.70 7.19 -10.74
C GLU A 116 3.23 5.76 -11.03
N LEU A 117 2.20 5.59 -11.86
CA LEU A 117 1.73 4.28 -12.29
C LEU A 117 2.77 3.55 -13.14
N LEU A 118 3.46 4.26 -14.04
CA LEU A 118 4.51 3.68 -14.88
C LEU A 118 5.72 3.22 -14.06
N GLN A 119 6.15 4.00 -13.08
CA GLN A 119 7.26 3.63 -12.19
C GLN A 119 6.95 2.36 -11.38
N ALA A 120 5.71 2.23 -10.90
CA ALA A 120 5.27 1.05 -10.15
C ALA A 120 5.24 -0.25 -10.98
N ASP A 121 5.04 -0.15 -12.29
CA ASP A 121 5.09 -1.28 -13.22
C ASP A 121 6.52 -1.67 -13.61
N GLU A 122 7.42 -0.70 -13.74
CA GLU A 122 8.85 -0.96 -14.04
C GLU A 122 9.55 -1.69 -12.88
N GLU A 123 9.29 -1.30 -11.62
CA GLU A 123 9.84 -1.99 -10.44
C GLU A 123 9.32 -3.44 -10.28
N GLN A 124 8.16 -3.76 -10.85
CA GLN A 124 7.62 -5.13 -10.85
C GLN A 124 8.31 -6.02 -11.88
N LYS A 125 8.67 -5.46 -13.04
CA LYS A 125 9.42 -6.20 -14.07
C LYS A 125 10.84 -6.53 -13.62
N LEU A 126 11.46 -5.68 -12.79
CA LEU A 126 12.83 -5.89 -12.32
C LEU A 126 12.92 -6.92 -11.16
N ASN A 127 11.85 -7.10 -10.38
CA ASN A 127 11.80 -8.03 -9.24
C ASN A 127 11.05 -9.35 -9.54
N GLY A 128 10.54 -9.52 -10.78
CA GLY A 128 9.81 -10.71 -11.22
C GLY A 128 10.72 -11.77 -11.85
N ILE A 129 10.80 -12.94 -11.21
CA ILE A 129 11.22 -14.22 -11.79
C ILE A 129 10.47 -14.44 -13.14
N PRO A 130 11.12 -14.96 -14.20
CA PRO A 130 10.49 -15.04 -15.52
C PRO A 130 9.43 -16.15 -15.53
N GLY A 131 8.28 -15.86 -16.17
CA GLY A 131 7.40 -16.91 -16.66
C GLY A 131 5.91 -16.64 -16.47
N LYS A 132 5.33 -15.80 -17.32
CA LYS A 132 4.10 -16.18 -18.02
C LYS A 132 3.96 -15.32 -19.28
N GLU A 133 4.36 -15.89 -20.41
CA GLU A 133 3.95 -15.39 -21.71
C GLU A 133 2.41 -15.51 -21.82
N PRO A 134 1.72 -14.50 -22.35
CA PRO A 134 0.32 -14.62 -22.70
C PRO A 134 0.21 -15.52 -23.93
N GLY A 135 -0.50 -16.65 -23.79
CA GLY A 135 -0.94 -17.43 -24.94
C GLY A 135 -1.86 -16.56 -25.79
N LEU A 136 -1.41 -16.31 -27.03
CA LEU A 136 -2.22 -15.75 -28.09
C LEU A 136 -3.42 -16.67 -28.35
N ASP A 137 -4.58 -16.04 -28.51
CA ASP A 137 -5.79 -16.60 -29.07
C ASP A 137 -5.54 -17.13 -30.49
N ASP A 138 -6.04 -18.33 -30.79
CA ASP A 138 -6.41 -18.72 -32.16
C ASP A 138 -7.92 -18.99 -32.15
N ASP A 139 -8.60 -18.13 -32.91
CA ASP A 139 -10.01 -18.11 -33.21
C ASP A 139 -10.54 -19.37 -33.93
N ASP A 140 -11.87 -19.51 -33.85
CA ASP A 140 -12.78 -20.04 -34.87
C ASP A 140 -12.65 -21.48 -35.40
N ALA A 141 -13.64 -22.31 -35.01
CA ALA A 141 -14.41 -23.13 -35.95
C ALA A 141 -15.74 -23.58 -35.33
N LEU A 142 -16.79 -22.78 -35.53
CA LEU A 142 -18.15 -23.30 -35.66
C LEU A 142 -18.25 -24.00 -37.02
N ASP A 143 -18.70 -25.25 -37.06
CA ASP A 143 -19.87 -25.58 -37.87
C ASP A 143 -20.43 -26.97 -37.54
N ASN A 144 -21.75 -26.99 -37.60
CA ASN A 144 -22.68 -27.98 -37.12
C ASN A 144 -23.40 -28.53 -38.34
N GLU A 145 -23.26 -29.81 -38.68
CA GLU A 145 -24.25 -30.48 -39.53
C GLU A 145 -24.47 -31.93 -39.11
N SER A 146 -25.62 -32.12 -38.50
CA SER A 146 -26.36 -33.37 -38.42
C SER A 146 -26.95 -33.67 -39.80
N THR A 147 -26.69 -34.83 -40.39
CA THR A 147 -27.67 -35.52 -41.27
C THR A 147 -27.40 -37.03 -41.27
N ALA A 148 -28.50 -37.76 -41.12
CA ALA A 148 -28.63 -39.21 -41.09
C ALA A 148 -28.43 -39.87 -42.46
N LEU A 149 -27.95 -41.11 -42.46
CA LEU A 149 -28.61 -42.30 -43.03
C LEU A 149 -27.83 -43.57 -42.68
#